data_AF-D3S2A1-F1
#
_entry.id   AF-D3S2A1-F1
#
_cell.length_a   1.000
_cell.length_b   1.000
_cell.length_c   1.000
_cell.angle_alpha   90.00
_cell.angle_beta   90.00
_cell.angle_gamma   90.00
#
_symmetry.space_group_name_H-M   'P 1'
#
loop_
_entity.id
_entity.type
_entity.pdbx_description
1 polymer ?
#
loop_
_entity_poly.entity_id
_entity_poly.type
_entity_poly.pdbx_seq_one_letter_code
_entity_poly.pdbx_strand_id
1 'polypeptide(L)'
;MECEICGEKAVTICPRCYRYICENCFDVAVNYCVDCARFKREEEDDLVRSVKSMRRKVNFIKENLERCFNCPLLKDEIMRSLYLLKNLEAKARLDSMEELENEILSLKEDVQKLGIEYLVKFRMRSA
;
A
#
# COMPACT_ATOMS: atom_id res chain seq x y z
N MET A 1 -0.23 -32.93 22.32
CA MET A 1 -0.51 -31.51 22.07
C MET A 1 -1.18 -31.43 20.71
N GLU A 2 -2.33 -30.78 20.64
CA GLU A 2 -3.22 -30.79 19.48
C GLU A 2 -3.04 -29.51 18.67
N CYS A 3 -3.35 -29.60 17.37
CA CYS A 3 -3.38 -28.48 16.45
C CYS A 3 -4.58 -27.61 16.80
N GLU A 4 -4.34 -26.32 17.06
CA GLU A 4 -5.39 -25.36 17.44
C GLU A 4 -6.28 -24.94 16.25
N ILE A 5 -6.04 -25.46 15.05
CA ILE A 5 -6.84 -25.19 13.84
C ILE A 5 -7.75 -26.37 13.49
N CYS A 6 -7.22 -27.61 13.49
CA CYS A 6 -7.96 -28.79 13.03
C CYS A 6 -8.06 -29.94 14.06
N GLY A 7 -7.40 -29.84 15.21
CA GLY A 7 -7.42 -30.87 16.26
C GLY A 7 -6.47 -32.05 16.04
N GLU A 8 -5.75 -32.13 14.91
CA GLU A 8 -4.74 -33.18 14.67
C GLU A 8 -3.50 -33.04 15.58
N LYS A 9 -2.57 -33.98 15.52
CA LYS A 9 -1.31 -33.90 16.28
C LYS A 9 -0.47 -32.70 15.81
N ALA A 10 -0.16 -31.76 16.70
CA ALA A 10 0.70 -30.63 16.39
C ALA A 10 2.18 -31.06 16.23
N VAL A 11 2.89 -30.42 15.31
CA VAL A 11 4.32 -30.68 15.03
C VAL A 11 5.19 -29.44 15.19
N THR A 12 4.60 -28.24 15.11
CA THR A 12 5.33 -26.96 15.19
C THR A 12 4.46 -25.85 15.80
N ILE A 13 5.06 -24.68 16.00
CA ILE A 13 4.42 -23.47 16.51
C ILE A 13 4.48 -22.40 15.42
N CYS A 14 3.36 -21.74 15.14
CA CYS A 14 3.34 -20.61 14.22
C CYS A 14 4.17 -19.44 14.79
N PRO A 15 5.17 -18.90 14.09
CA PRO A 15 5.99 -17.82 14.62
C PRO A 15 5.26 -16.45 14.67
N ARG A 16 4.12 -16.30 13.98
CA ARG A 16 3.32 -15.06 13.99
C ARG A 16 2.31 -15.00 15.13
N CYS A 17 1.56 -16.09 15.35
CA CYS A 17 0.46 -16.12 16.32
C CYS A 17 0.68 -17.10 17.49
N TYR A 18 1.81 -17.82 17.50
CA TYR A 18 2.22 -18.76 18.54
C TYR A 18 1.28 -19.96 18.78
N ARG A 19 0.35 -20.24 17.87
CA ARG A 19 -0.51 -21.43 17.92
C ARG A 19 0.28 -22.71 17.58
N TYR A 20 -0.05 -23.81 18.25
CA TYR A 20 0.38 -25.15 17.91
C TYR A 20 -0.34 -25.64 16.64
N ILE A 21 0.41 -26.09 15.64
CA ILE A 21 -0.15 -26.45 14.32
C ILE A 21 0.43 -27.77 13.80
N CYS A 22 -0.37 -28.52 13.03
CA CYS A 22 0.06 -29.69 12.28
C CYS A 22 0.66 -29.29 10.91
N GLU A 23 1.25 -30.25 10.20
CA GLU A 23 1.86 -30.03 8.88
C GLU A 23 0.85 -29.53 7.84
N ASN A 24 -0.39 -30.02 7.89
CA ASN A 24 -1.47 -29.62 6.98
C ASN A 24 -1.94 -28.16 7.19
N CYS A 25 -1.77 -27.63 8.40
CA CYS A 25 -2.17 -26.26 8.76
C CYS A 25 -1.01 -25.27 8.69
N PHE A 26 0.14 -25.68 8.17
CA PHE A 26 1.34 -24.88 8.00
C PHE A 26 1.54 -24.52 6.53
N ASP A 27 1.63 -23.22 6.25
CA ASP A 27 1.91 -22.69 4.92
C ASP A 27 3.42 -22.48 4.74
N VAL A 28 4.02 -23.35 3.92
CA VAL A 28 5.48 -23.37 3.70
C VAL A 28 5.96 -22.12 2.97
N ALA A 29 5.13 -21.49 2.13
CA ALA A 29 5.55 -20.34 1.32
C ALA A 29 5.82 -19.10 2.19
N VAL A 30 5.04 -18.92 3.25
CA VAL A 30 5.17 -17.77 4.17
C VAL A 30 5.63 -18.15 5.58
N ASN A 31 5.86 -19.45 5.83
CA ASN A 31 6.35 -19.99 7.10
C ASN A 31 5.41 -19.70 8.29
N TYR A 32 4.10 -19.63 8.04
CA TYR A 32 3.05 -19.32 9.03
C TYR A 32 1.94 -20.37 9.04
N CYS A 33 1.00 -20.29 9.98
CA CYS A 33 -0.23 -21.08 9.87
C CYS A 33 -1.09 -20.56 8.72
N VAL A 34 -1.99 -21.40 8.21
CA VAL A 34 -2.89 -21.07 7.08
C VAL A 34 -3.72 -19.79 7.31
N ASP A 35 -4.16 -19.51 8.54
CA ASP A 35 -4.91 -18.29 8.87
C ASP A 35 -4.03 -17.04 8.73
N CYS A 36 -2.83 -17.08 9.32
CA CYS A 36 -1.85 -15.99 9.26
C CYS A 36 -1.33 -15.77 7.84
N ALA A 37 -1.20 -16.84 7.06
CA ALA A 37 -0.82 -16.78 5.66
C ALA A 37 -1.90 -16.10 4.82
N ARG A 38 -3.17 -16.48 5.03
CA ARG A 38 -4.31 -15.84 4.37
C ARG A 38 -4.38 -14.35 4.70
N PHE A 39 -4.27 -13.99 5.98
CA PHE A 39 -4.29 -12.58 6.40
C PHE A 39 -3.16 -11.78 5.74
N LYS A 40 -1.93 -12.33 5.68
CA LYS A 40 -0.81 -11.68 4.97
C LYS A 40 -1.14 -11.40 3.50
N ARG A 41 -1.70 -12.38 2.78
CA ARG A 41 -2.09 -12.21 1.38
C ARG A 41 -3.15 -11.13 1.20
N GLU A 42 -4.14 -11.09 2.09
CA GLU A 42 -5.17 -10.05 2.07
C GLU A 42 -4.57 -8.64 2.32
N GLU A 43 -3.59 -8.53 3.23
CA GLU A 43 -2.84 -7.28 3.46
C GLU A 43 -2.06 -6.83 2.21
N GLU A 44 -1.36 -7.75 1.52
CA GLU A 44 -0.64 -7.48 0.27
C GLU A 44 -1.60 -7.02 -0.84
N ASP A 45 -2.74 -7.69 -1.00
CA ASP A 45 -3.77 -7.33 -1.97
C ASP A 45 -4.38 -5.95 -1.68
N ASP A 46 -4.57 -5.60 -0.41
CA ASP A 46 -5.04 -4.27 0.00
C ASP A 46 -4.01 -3.17 -0.33
N LEU A 47 -2.71 -3.45 -0.17
CA LEU A 47 -1.66 -2.52 -0.57
C LEU A 47 -1.70 -2.26 -2.08
N VAL A 48 -1.77 -3.31 -2.89
CA VAL A 48 -1.87 -3.19 -4.36
C VAL A 48 -3.11 -2.39 -4.76
N ARG A 49 -4.27 -2.68 -4.16
CA ARG A 49 -5.51 -1.93 -4.41
C ARG A 49 -5.39 -0.46 -4.03
N SER A 50 -4.70 -0.16 -2.94
CA SER A 50 -4.47 1.21 -2.46
C SER A 50 -3.63 2.01 -3.45
N VAL A 51 -2.53 1.43 -3.96
CA VAL A 51 -1.68 2.06 -4.98
C VAL A 51 -2.45 2.29 -6.28
N LYS A 52 -3.18 1.29 -6.78
CA LYS A 52 -4.04 1.42 -7.98
C LYS A 52 -5.10 2.51 -7.82
N SER A 53 -5.72 2.61 -6.63
CA SER A 53 -6.69 3.66 -6.32
C SER A 53 -6.03 5.05 -6.36
N MET A 54 -4.84 5.18 -5.76
CA MET A 54 -4.08 6.43 -5.78
C MET A 54 -3.69 6.84 -7.21
N ARG A 55 -3.20 5.90 -8.02
CA ARG A 55 -2.85 6.15 -9.42
C ARG A 55 -4.02 6.69 -10.22
N ARG A 56 -5.22 6.10 -10.06
CA ARG A 56 -6.44 6.59 -10.71
C ARG A 56 -6.78 8.02 -10.31
N LYS A 57 -6.66 8.37 -9.02
CA LYS A 57 -6.89 9.73 -8.54
C LYS A 57 -5.90 10.73 -9.10
N VAL A 58 -4.61 10.38 -9.10
CA VAL A 58 -3.55 11.23 -9.62
C VAL A 58 -3.75 11.50 -11.12
N ASN A 59 -4.10 10.47 -11.89
CA ASN A 59 -4.42 10.62 -13.31
C ASN A 59 -5.64 11.53 -13.53
N PHE A 60 -6.70 11.35 -12.75
CA PHE A 60 -7.87 12.23 -12.80
C PHE A 60 -7.51 13.70 -12.55
N ILE A 61 -6.65 13.97 -11.55
CA ILE A 61 -6.16 15.32 -11.26
C ILE A 61 -5.34 15.87 -12.44
N LYS A 62 -4.42 15.08 -13.01
CA LYS A 62 -3.60 15.48 -14.17
C LYS A 62 -4.48 15.88 -15.36
N GLU A 63 -5.47 15.05 -15.70
CA GLU A 63 -6.38 15.29 -16.82
C GLU A 63 -7.29 16.51 -16.62
N ASN A 64 -7.55 16.89 -15.37
CA ASN A 64 -8.47 17.97 -15.02
C ASN A 64 -7.76 19.16 -14.37
N LEU A 65 -6.43 19.26 -14.47
CA LEU A 65 -5.64 20.20 -13.68
C LEU A 65 -6.09 21.65 -13.88
N GLU A 66 -6.39 22.06 -15.11
CA GLU A 66 -6.89 23.41 -15.42
C GLU A 66 -8.21 23.73 -14.71
N ARG A 67 -9.10 22.75 -14.56
CA ARG A 67 -10.37 22.90 -13.86
C ARG A 67 -10.18 22.80 -12.34
N CYS A 68 -9.29 21.94 -11.90
CA CYS A 68 -8.98 21.70 -10.50
C CYS A 68 -8.08 22.78 -9.88
N PHE A 69 -7.45 23.64 -10.67
CA PHE A 69 -6.48 24.61 -10.17
C PHE A 69 -7.07 25.58 -9.13
N ASN A 70 -8.34 25.97 -9.31
CA ASN A 70 -9.07 26.81 -8.35
C ASN A 70 -9.68 26.03 -7.19
N CYS A 71 -9.53 24.71 -7.16
CA CYS A 71 -10.11 23.87 -6.14
C CYS A 71 -9.26 23.94 -4.87
N PRO A 72 -9.80 24.40 -3.73
CA PRO A 72 -9.05 24.42 -2.47
C PRO A 72 -8.61 23.02 -2.04
N LEU A 73 -9.36 21.99 -2.45
CA LEU A 73 -9.04 20.59 -2.16
C LEU A 73 -7.82 20.07 -2.93
N LEU A 74 -7.39 20.72 -4.02
CA LEU A 74 -6.29 20.23 -4.84
C LEU A 74 -4.97 20.22 -4.06
N LYS A 75 -4.67 21.30 -3.34
CA LYS A 75 -3.47 21.40 -2.50
C LYS A 75 -3.46 20.30 -1.45
N ASP A 76 -4.57 20.13 -0.74
CA ASP A 76 -4.70 19.15 0.34
C ASP A 76 -4.59 17.73 -0.20
N GLU A 77 -5.20 17.43 -1.36
CA GLU A 77 -5.10 16.10 -1.97
C GLU A 77 -3.69 15.80 -2.48
N ILE A 78 -2.94 16.78 -3.02
CA ILE A 78 -1.51 16.61 -3.38
C ILE A 78 -0.69 16.27 -2.13
N MET A 79 -0.82 17.06 -1.06
CA MET A 79 -0.07 16.85 0.19
C MET A 79 -0.41 15.51 0.85
N ARG A 80 -1.71 15.18 0.90
CA ARG A 80 -2.20 13.90 1.40
C ARG A 80 -1.68 12.73 0.56
N SER A 81 -1.68 12.86 -0.76
CA SER A 81 -1.18 11.82 -1.67
C SER A 81 0.29 11.52 -1.41
N LEU A 82 1.13 12.55 -1.27
CA LEU A 82 2.56 12.37 -0.92
C LEU A 82 2.74 11.67 0.42
N TYR A 83 1.98 12.05 1.45
CA TYR A 83 2.03 11.41 2.77
C TYR A 83 1.62 9.94 2.69
N LEU A 84 0.51 9.63 2.01
CA LEU A 84 0.02 8.27 1.87
C LEU A 84 0.98 7.39 1.09
N LEU A 85 1.57 7.90 0.00
CA LEU A 85 2.56 7.17 -0.78
C LEU A 85 3.82 6.85 0.03
N LYS A 86 4.27 7.75 0.91
CA LYS A 86 5.39 7.47 1.83
C LYS A 86 5.06 6.30 2.77
N ASN A 87 3.84 6.23 3.28
CA ASN A 87 3.41 5.14 4.14
C ASN A 87 3.28 3.82 3.37
N LEU A 88 2.77 3.87 2.14
CA LEU A 88 2.66 2.68 1.27
C LEU A 88 4.04 2.15 0.89
N GLU A 89 5.00 3.03 0.58
CA GLU A 89 6.38 2.65 0.28
C GLU A 89 7.02 1.91 1.47
N ALA A 90 6.85 2.44 2.69
CA ALA A 90 7.39 1.81 3.89
C ALA A 90 6.82 0.39 4.12
N LYS A 91 5.52 0.19 3.86
CA LYS A 91 4.88 -1.12 3.96
C LYS A 91 5.38 -2.08 2.86
N ALA A 92 5.38 -1.65 1.60
CA ALA A 92 5.88 -2.44 0.48
C ALA A 92 7.33 -2.89 0.70
N ARG A 93 8.19 -2.02 1.24
CA ARG A 93 9.58 -2.35 1.57
C ARG A 93 9.69 -3.38 2.71
N LEU A 94 8.90 -3.23 3.77
CA LEU A 94 8.87 -4.19 4.88
C LEU A 94 8.45 -5.59 4.40
N ASP A 95 7.50 -5.65 3.47
CA ASP A 95 6.98 -6.90 2.90
C ASP A 95 7.78 -7.38 1.68
N SER A 96 8.87 -6.70 1.32
CA SER A 96 9.73 -7.02 0.16
C SER A 96 8.97 -7.10 -1.17
N MET A 97 7.97 -6.24 -1.37
CA MET A 97 7.17 -6.14 -2.58
C MET A 97 7.83 -5.19 -3.61
N GLU A 98 8.96 -5.61 -4.19
CA GLU A 98 9.81 -4.76 -5.05
C GLU A 98 9.06 -4.11 -6.24
N GLU A 99 8.21 -4.86 -6.93
CA GLU A 99 7.43 -4.33 -8.06
C GLU A 99 6.48 -3.21 -7.61
N LEU A 100 5.83 -3.40 -6.45
CA LEU A 100 4.92 -2.42 -5.88
C LEU A 100 5.67 -1.19 -5.37
N GLU A 101 6.85 -1.38 -4.77
CA GLU A 101 7.73 -0.27 -4.36
C GLU A 101 8.11 0.61 -5.57
N ASN A 102 8.53 -0.01 -6.68
CA ASN A 102 8.84 0.71 -7.92
C ASN A 102 7.62 1.47 -8.47
N GLU A 103 6.43 0.86 -8.41
CA GLU A 103 5.18 1.54 -8.81
C GLU A 103 4.88 2.76 -7.93
N ILE A 104 5.09 2.64 -6.62
CA ILE A 104 4.91 3.71 -5.65
C ILE A 104 5.91 4.85 -5.89
N LEU A 105 7.19 4.54 -6.15
CA LEU A 105 8.21 5.54 -6.45
C LEU A 105 7.86 6.34 -7.70
N SER A 106 7.48 5.67 -8.78
CA SER A 106 6.99 6.31 -10.00
C SER A 106 5.78 7.23 -9.72
N LEU A 107 4.83 6.76 -8.89
CA LEU A 107 3.65 7.55 -8.54
C LEU A 107 3.99 8.75 -7.65
N LYS A 108 5.00 8.64 -6.77
CA LYS A 108 5.50 9.78 -5.97
C LYS A 108 6.07 10.87 -6.86
N GLU A 109 6.88 10.52 -7.86
CA GLU A 109 7.42 11.50 -8.82
C GLU A 109 6.31 12.23 -9.57
N ASP A 110 5.26 11.49 -9.96
CA ASP A 110 4.09 12.06 -10.63
C ASP A 110 3.35 13.08 -9.76
N VAL A 111 3.15 12.77 -8.48
CA VAL A 111 2.51 13.70 -7.54
C VAL A 111 3.42 14.89 -7.22
N GLN A 112 4.73 14.69 -7.15
CA GLN A 112 5.68 15.79 -6.96
C GLN A 112 5.64 16.76 -8.15
N LYS A 113 5.64 16.25 -9.38
CA LYS A 113 5.49 17.06 -10.60
C LYS A 113 4.18 17.87 -10.58
N LEU A 114 3.07 17.24 -10.20
CA LEU A 114 1.78 17.92 -10.00
C LEU A 114 1.87 19.05 -8.96
N GLY A 115 2.53 18.80 -7.83
CA GLY A 115 2.75 19.79 -6.79
C GLY A 115 3.57 20.98 -7.28
N ILE A 116 4.64 20.74 -8.03
CA ILE A 116 5.46 21.79 -8.63
C ILE A 116 4.61 22.63 -9.61
N GLU A 117 3.87 21.98 -10.50
CA GLU A 117 3.02 22.69 -11.47
C GLU A 117 1.95 23.55 -10.79
N TYR A 118 1.32 23.02 -9.74
CA TYR A 118 0.38 23.77 -8.91
C TYR A 118 1.03 25.02 -8.29
N LEU A 119 2.21 24.88 -7.68
CA LEU A 119 2.93 26.00 -7.05
C LEU A 119 3.36 27.08 -8.06
N VAL A 120 3.83 26.68 -9.24
CA VAL A 120 4.22 27.61 -10.31
C VAL A 120 3.02 28.44 -10.76
N LYS A 121 1.89 27.78 -11.08
CA LYS A 121 0.67 28.47 -11.49
C LYS A 121 0.11 29.36 -10.38
N PHE A 122 0.24 28.94 -9.11
CA PHE A 122 -0.22 29.74 -7.96
C PHE A 122 0.60 31.02 -7.80
N ARG A 123 1.92 30.93 -7.97
CA ARG A 123 2.82 32.08 -7.90
C ARG A 123 2.58 33.07 -9.03
N MET A 124 2.38 32.60 -10.28
CA MET A 124 2.13 33.47 -11.43
C MET A 124 0.84 34.29 -11.34
N ARG A 125 -0.12 33.86 -10.52
CA ARG A 125 -1.38 34.60 -10.27
C ARG A 125 -1.35 35.52 -9.06
N SER A 126 -0.41 35.28 -8.14
CA SER A 126 -0.24 36.09 -6.93
C SER A 126 0.70 37.28 -7.16
N ALA A 127 1.24 37.40 -8.38
CA ALA A 127 2.08 38.49 -8.87
C ALA A 127 1.26 39.38 -9.80
#